data_AF-A0A453F239-F1
#
_entry.id   AF-A0A453F239-F1
#
_cell.length_a   1.000
_cell.length_b   1.000
_cell.length_c   1.000
_cell.angle_alpha   90.00
_cell.angle_beta   90.00
_cell.angle_gamma   90.00
#
_symmetry.space_group_name_H-M   'P 1'
#
loop_
_entity.id
_entity.type
_entity.pdbx_description
1 polymer ?
#
loop_
_entity_poly.entity_id
_entity_poly.type
_entity_poly.pdbx_seq_one_letter_code
_entity_poly.pdbx_strand_id
1 'polypeptide(L)'
;MPRARAPSAAARSTCAPAARPACTASASTTSTSTTSTASTPPSPSRTRSIGELKKLVEEGKVKYIGLSEASPDTIRRAHAVHPISAVQMEWSLWARDIEPEIVPLCRELGIGIVPYSPIARGFFGGRGVTQQVSAESSLKGHPRFSAENLEKNKQLYLKMEELAKKHQCSPAQLALSWVLHQGDDVVPIPVCAMVL
;
A
#
# COMPACT_ATOMS: atom_id res chain seq x y z
N MET A 1 14.92 58.37 24.27
CA MET A 1 16.08 58.55 23.35
C MET A 1 16.67 57.17 23.09
N PRO A 2 16.84 56.71 21.83
CA PRO A 2 16.18 57.02 20.55
C PRO A 2 15.35 55.80 20.02
N ARG A 3 14.19 55.98 19.37
CA ARG A 3 13.94 56.07 17.89
C ARG A 3 14.73 55.04 17.05
N ALA A 4 14.25 54.43 15.96
CA ALA A 4 12.99 54.24 15.25
C ALA A 4 13.38 53.53 13.93
N ARG A 5 12.63 52.54 13.42
CA ARG A 5 12.36 52.30 11.98
C ARG A 5 11.70 50.94 11.72
N ALA A 6 10.47 50.96 11.22
CA ALA A 6 10.11 50.17 10.04
C ALA A 6 10.34 51.09 8.81
N PRO A 7 10.59 50.61 7.57
CA PRO A 7 9.53 49.94 6.80
C PRO A 7 9.98 48.94 5.68
N SER A 8 9.02 48.13 5.21
CA SER A 8 8.61 47.91 3.80
C SER A 8 9.48 47.17 2.75
N ALA A 9 8.77 46.21 2.12
CA ALA A 9 8.65 45.92 0.67
C ALA A 9 9.61 44.98 -0.07
N ALA A 10 8.95 44.09 -0.83
CA ALA A 10 9.25 43.64 -2.20
C ALA A 10 10.52 42.79 -2.40
N ALA A 11 10.67 41.93 -3.38
CA ALA A 11 9.83 41.20 -4.31
C ALA A 11 10.82 40.33 -5.10
N ARG A 12 10.35 39.18 -5.60
CA ARG A 12 10.80 38.52 -6.84
C ARG A 12 12.20 37.87 -6.93
N SER A 13 12.15 36.61 -7.37
CA SER A 13 12.86 36.06 -8.54
C SER A 13 14.38 36.16 -8.55
N THR A 14 15.05 35.02 -8.43
CA THR A 14 16.14 34.70 -9.35
C THR A 14 16.06 33.25 -9.80
N CYS A 15 16.18 33.12 -11.12
CA CYS A 15 16.30 31.90 -11.90
C CYS A 15 17.70 31.28 -11.71
N ALA A 16 17.83 29.99 -12.04
CA ALA A 16 19.04 29.14 -11.96
C ALA A 16 20.27 29.68 -12.74
N PRO A 17 21.46 29.05 -12.60
CA PRO A 17 21.89 28.23 -13.74
C PRO A 17 22.76 26.97 -13.45
N ALA A 18 22.79 26.11 -14.49
CA ALA A 18 23.77 25.06 -14.85
C ALA A 18 23.78 23.77 -14.00
N ALA A 19 23.27 22.60 -14.41
CA ALA A 19 23.26 21.89 -15.70
C ALA A 19 24.67 21.58 -16.28
N ARG A 20 25.18 20.37 -15.98
CA ARG A 20 25.94 19.43 -16.86
C ARG A 20 26.42 18.20 -16.06
N PRO A 21 26.62 17.02 -16.68
CA PRO A 21 25.72 16.33 -17.61
C PRO A 21 25.51 14.83 -17.25
N ALA A 22 24.46 14.26 -17.84
CA ALA A 22 24.28 12.86 -18.27
C ALA A 22 24.90 11.76 -17.37
N CYS A 23 24.13 11.07 -16.54
CA CYS A 23 23.26 9.96 -16.97
C CYS A 23 24.01 8.92 -17.84
N THR A 24 24.88 8.13 -17.21
CA THR A 24 25.35 6.85 -17.73
C THR A 24 25.34 5.83 -16.59
N ALA A 25 24.27 5.04 -16.55
CA ALA A 25 24.20 3.63 -16.12
C ALA A 25 22.76 3.38 -15.64
N SER A 26 21.91 3.03 -16.60
CA SER A 26 20.63 2.38 -16.35
C SER A 26 20.87 1.04 -15.65
N ALA A 27 20.97 1.03 -14.32
CA ALA A 27 20.66 -0.14 -13.53
C ALA A 27 19.17 -0.07 -13.20
N SER A 28 18.36 -0.61 -14.10
CA SER A 28 16.91 -0.77 -13.92
C SER A 28 16.66 -1.55 -12.62
N THR A 29 16.32 -0.83 -11.55
CA THR A 29 15.91 -1.44 -10.28
C THR A 29 14.54 -2.10 -10.52
N THR A 30 14.56 -3.34 -11.02
CA THR A 30 13.34 -4.10 -11.29
C THR A 30 13.01 -4.85 -10.01
N SER A 31 11.99 -4.37 -9.29
CA SER A 31 11.44 -5.11 -8.15
C SER A 31 10.54 -6.21 -8.71
N THR A 32 11.03 -7.45 -8.76
CA THR A 32 10.24 -8.57 -9.26
C THR A 32 9.36 -9.11 -8.13
N SER A 33 8.04 -8.94 -8.27
CA SER A 33 7.05 -9.52 -7.35
C SER A 33 6.49 -10.79 -7.97
N THR A 34 6.36 -11.84 -7.16
CA THR A 34 5.63 -13.05 -7.55
C THR A 34 4.26 -13.01 -6.89
N THR A 35 3.20 -12.88 -7.68
CA THR A 35 1.82 -12.91 -7.19
C THR A 35 1.42 -14.35 -6.89
N SER A 36 1.14 -14.64 -5.63
CA SER A 36 0.43 -15.84 -5.20
C SER A 36 -1.06 -15.53 -5.18
N THR A 37 -1.94 -16.50 -5.42
CA THR A 37 -3.37 -16.37 -5.12
C THR A 37 -3.69 -17.42 -4.09
N ALA A 38 -4.43 -17.05 -3.04
CA ALA A 38 -4.71 -17.88 -1.86
C ALA A 38 -5.33 -19.27 -2.19
N SER A 39 -5.87 -19.45 -3.40
CA SER A 39 -6.54 -20.69 -3.83
C SER A 39 -5.62 -21.73 -4.50
N THR A 40 -4.32 -21.46 -4.69
CA THR A 40 -3.44 -22.35 -5.47
C THR A 40 -2.56 -23.22 -4.56
N PRO A 41 -2.65 -24.58 -4.65
CA PRO A 41 -1.88 -25.47 -3.79
C PRO A 41 -0.36 -25.22 -3.92
N PRO A 42 0.42 -25.52 -2.85
CA PRO A 42 1.88 -25.39 -2.86
C PRO A 42 2.48 -26.24 -3.98
N SER A 43 3.03 -25.60 -5.01
CA SER A 43 3.72 -26.26 -6.11
C SER A 43 5.24 -26.15 -5.94
N PRO A 44 6.01 -27.21 -6.26
CA PRO A 44 7.48 -27.19 -6.20
C PRO A 44 8.10 -26.15 -7.14
N SER A 45 7.34 -25.64 -8.11
CA SER A 45 7.76 -24.54 -8.99
C SER A 45 8.03 -23.23 -8.25
N ARG A 46 7.37 -22.95 -7.11
CA ARG A 46 7.50 -21.65 -6.42
C ARG A 46 8.83 -21.48 -5.69
N THR A 47 9.29 -22.52 -4.99
CA THR A 47 10.62 -22.50 -4.36
C THR A 47 11.72 -22.37 -5.42
N ARG A 48 11.54 -23.01 -6.58
CA ARG A 48 12.44 -22.88 -7.72
C ARG A 48 12.49 -21.43 -8.25
N SER A 49 11.36 -20.74 -8.32
CA SER A 49 11.31 -19.32 -8.71
C SER A 49 12.10 -18.41 -7.75
N ILE A 50 12.02 -18.63 -6.45
CA ILE A 50 12.82 -17.87 -5.46
C ILE A 50 14.32 -18.14 -5.62
N GLY A 51 14.70 -19.38 -5.92
CA GLY A 51 16.08 -19.73 -6.22
C GLY A 51 16.65 -18.98 -7.44
N GLU A 52 15.84 -18.78 -8.49
CA GLU A 52 16.27 -17.98 -9.65
C GLU A 52 16.32 -16.49 -9.32
N LEU A 53 15.35 -15.96 -8.55
CA LEU A 53 15.39 -14.57 -8.09
C LEU A 53 16.61 -14.30 -7.20
N LYS A 54 17.02 -15.26 -6.38
CA LYS A 54 18.26 -15.19 -5.59
C LYS A 54 19.48 -14.99 -6.48
N LYS A 55 19.59 -15.71 -7.60
CA LYS A 55 20.71 -15.50 -8.56
C LYS A 55 20.71 -14.08 -9.11
N LEU A 56 19.53 -13.51 -9.42
CA LEU A 56 19.44 -12.12 -9.88
C LEU A 56 19.86 -11.11 -8.80
N VAL A 57 19.69 -11.45 -7.53
CA VAL A 57 20.22 -10.65 -6.41
C VAL A 57 21.75 -10.77 -6.34
N GLU A 58 22.30 -11.98 -6.46
CA GLU A 58 23.75 -12.23 -6.48
C GLU A 58 24.45 -11.57 -7.67
N GLU A 59 23.78 -11.53 -8.84
CA GLU A 59 24.21 -10.79 -10.03
C GLU A 59 24.06 -9.27 -9.90
N GLY A 60 23.48 -8.77 -8.80
CA GLY A 60 23.27 -7.35 -8.55
C GLY A 60 22.18 -6.69 -9.40
N LYS A 61 21.36 -7.48 -10.11
CA LYS A 61 20.26 -6.98 -10.96
C LYS A 61 19.03 -6.58 -10.15
N VAL A 62 18.83 -7.23 -9.01
CA VAL A 62 17.73 -6.95 -8.07
C VAL A 62 18.32 -6.76 -6.67
N LYS A 63 17.79 -5.79 -5.91
CA LYS A 63 18.27 -5.54 -4.54
C LYS A 63 17.50 -6.33 -3.47
N TYR A 64 16.19 -6.50 -3.67
CA TYR A 64 15.28 -7.05 -2.67
C TYR A 64 14.23 -7.94 -3.33
N ILE A 65 13.81 -8.98 -2.63
CA ILE A 65 12.74 -9.89 -3.07
C ILE A 65 11.48 -9.63 -2.26
N GLY A 66 10.35 -9.49 -2.94
CA GLY A 66 9.04 -9.35 -2.33
C GLY A 66 8.05 -10.41 -2.81
N LEU A 67 7.09 -10.74 -1.95
CA LEU A 67 5.97 -11.62 -2.28
C LEU A 67 4.67 -10.82 -2.29
N SER A 68 3.68 -11.30 -3.04
CA SER A 68 2.33 -10.75 -3.01
C SER A 68 1.34 -11.88 -2.78
N GLU A 69 0.35 -11.67 -1.91
CA GLU A 69 -0.78 -12.59 -1.70
C GLU A 69 -0.35 -14.03 -1.36
N ALA A 70 0.73 -14.13 -0.59
CA ALA A 70 1.37 -15.40 -0.23
C ALA A 70 0.83 -15.96 1.08
N SER A 71 0.62 -17.28 1.13
CA SER A 71 0.25 -17.98 2.37
C SER A 71 1.40 -18.01 3.38
N PRO A 72 1.12 -18.20 4.69
CA PRO A 72 2.15 -18.27 5.73
C PRO A 72 3.23 -19.31 5.41
N ASP A 73 2.83 -20.51 4.97
CA ASP A 73 3.75 -21.57 4.56
C ASP A 73 4.64 -21.17 3.38
N THR A 74 4.09 -20.42 2.44
CA THR A 74 4.84 -19.94 1.26
C THR A 74 5.87 -18.92 1.68
N ILE A 75 5.52 -18.00 2.59
CA ILE A 75 6.45 -17.01 3.15
C ILE A 75 7.59 -17.71 3.87
N ARG A 76 7.30 -18.66 4.78
CA ARG A 76 8.33 -19.41 5.53
C ARG A 76 9.30 -20.14 4.59
N ARG A 77 8.80 -20.87 3.59
CA ARG A 77 9.65 -21.59 2.62
C ARG A 77 10.47 -20.64 1.74
N ALA A 78 9.89 -19.56 1.28
CA ALA A 78 10.60 -18.58 0.45
C ALA A 78 11.72 -17.89 1.24
N HIS A 79 11.42 -17.47 2.47
CA HIS A 79 12.38 -16.83 3.37
C HIS A 79 13.54 -17.76 3.75
N ALA A 80 13.30 -19.07 3.84
CA ALA A 80 14.36 -20.06 4.04
C ALA A 80 15.33 -20.21 2.85
N VAL A 81 14.90 -19.89 1.62
CA VAL A 81 15.77 -19.91 0.43
C VAL A 81 16.56 -18.60 0.30
N HIS A 82 15.88 -17.47 0.49
CA HIS A 82 16.46 -16.13 0.49
C HIS A 82 15.60 -15.18 1.34
N PRO A 83 16.20 -14.30 2.16
CA PRO A 83 15.43 -13.36 2.99
C PRO A 83 14.44 -12.54 2.15
N ILE A 84 13.16 -12.63 2.49
CA ILE A 84 12.10 -11.83 1.88
C ILE A 84 12.05 -10.47 2.58
N SER A 85 12.08 -9.39 1.81
CA SER A 85 12.13 -8.04 2.35
C SER A 85 10.74 -7.45 2.61
N ALA A 86 9.75 -7.81 1.77
CA ALA A 86 8.40 -7.30 1.91
C ALA A 86 7.34 -8.31 1.43
N VAL A 87 6.16 -8.30 2.07
CA VAL A 87 4.96 -9.01 1.59
C VAL A 87 3.83 -8.02 1.36
N GLN A 88 3.27 -8.04 0.16
CA GLN A 88 2.11 -7.25 -0.22
C GLN A 88 0.81 -8.05 -0.01
N MET A 89 -0.12 -7.50 0.78
CA MET A 89 -1.39 -8.15 1.13
C MET A 89 -2.55 -7.14 1.16
N GLU A 90 -3.80 -7.60 0.98
CA GLU A 90 -4.96 -6.75 1.27
C GLU A 90 -5.05 -6.52 2.79
N TRP A 91 -4.95 -5.26 3.23
CA TRP A 91 -5.18 -4.91 4.64
C TRP A 91 -5.82 -3.53 4.74
N SER A 92 -6.97 -3.50 5.41
CA SER A 92 -7.72 -2.27 5.70
C SER A 92 -8.61 -2.51 6.92
N LEU A 93 -9.33 -1.47 7.36
CA LEU A 93 -10.39 -1.62 8.37
C LEU A 93 -11.45 -2.68 8.01
N TRP A 94 -11.55 -3.05 6.73
CA TRP A 94 -12.55 -3.99 6.24
C TRP A 94 -11.97 -5.38 5.91
N ALA A 95 -10.67 -5.47 5.63
CA ALA A 95 -9.98 -6.72 5.34
C ALA A 95 -8.89 -6.94 6.39
N ARG A 96 -9.16 -7.85 7.35
CA ARG A 96 -8.31 -8.12 8.53
C ARG A 96 -7.86 -9.59 8.61
N ASP A 97 -8.06 -10.34 7.53
CA ASP A 97 -7.81 -11.79 7.47
C ASP A 97 -6.33 -12.15 7.70
N ILE A 98 -5.42 -11.19 7.48
CA ILE A 98 -3.98 -11.39 7.61
C ILE A 98 -3.47 -11.25 9.04
N GLU A 99 -4.25 -10.65 9.95
CA GLU A 99 -3.82 -10.34 11.32
C GLU A 99 -3.51 -11.55 12.20
N PRO A 100 -4.21 -12.69 12.10
CA PRO A 100 -3.94 -13.85 12.95
C PRO A 100 -2.62 -14.56 12.62
N GLU A 101 -2.21 -14.58 11.34
CA GLU A 101 -1.11 -15.45 10.88
C GLU A 101 0.00 -14.70 10.15
N ILE A 102 -0.35 -13.85 9.17
CA ILE A 102 0.65 -13.20 8.30
C ILE A 102 1.34 -12.04 9.03
N VAL A 103 0.59 -11.20 9.73
CA VAL A 103 1.16 -10.06 10.48
C VAL A 103 2.19 -10.53 11.52
N PRO A 104 1.87 -11.48 12.43
CA PRO A 104 2.86 -11.95 13.39
C PRO A 104 4.04 -12.65 12.71
N LEU A 105 3.81 -13.42 11.64
CA LEU A 105 4.86 -14.07 10.87
C LEU A 105 5.84 -13.06 10.25
N CYS A 106 5.33 -12.02 9.59
CA CYS A 106 6.16 -10.99 8.98
C CYS A 106 7.02 -10.30 10.04
N ARG A 107 6.45 -10.01 11.22
CA ARG A 107 7.17 -9.42 12.35
C ARG A 107 8.24 -10.34 12.94
N GLU A 108 7.92 -11.63 13.11
CA GLU A 108 8.86 -12.66 13.55
C GLU A 108 10.09 -12.74 12.64
N LEU A 109 9.87 -12.65 11.32
CA LEU A 109 10.90 -12.77 10.29
C LEU A 109 11.54 -11.43 9.88
N GLY A 110 11.14 -10.31 10.49
CA GLY A 110 11.63 -8.96 10.14
C GLY A 110 11.27 -8.52 8.72
N ILE A 111 10.13 -8.96 8.20
CA ILE A 111 9.64 -8.68 6.85
C ILE A 111 8.67 -7.49 6.89
N GLY A 112 8.85 -6.51 5.98
CA GLY A 112 7.92 -5.39 5.85
C GLY A 112 6.56 -5.81 5.27
N ILE A 113 5.49 -5.17 5.72
CA ILE A 113 4.13 -5.41 5.23
C ILE A 113 3.73 -4.25 4.32
N VAL A 114 3.23 -4.57 3.14
CA VAL A 114 2.83 -3.60 2.13
C VAL A 114 1.33 -3.73 1.85
N PRO A 115 0.46 -3.05 2.63
CA PRO A 115 -0.98 -3.06 2.41
C PRO A 115 -1.36 -2.50 1.04
N TYR A 116 -2.07 -3.27 0.22
CA TYR A 116 -2.83 -2.72 -0.90
C TYR A 116 -4.30 -2.55 -0.52
N SER A 117 -5.00 -1.69 -1.28
CA SER A 117 -6.39 -1.28 -0.99
C SER A 117 -6.62 -0.79 0.45
N PRO A 118 -5.75 0.05 1.05
CA PRO A 118 -5.87 0.46 2.46
C PRO A 118 -7.17 1.23 2.76
N ILE A 119 -7.77 1.87 1.74
CA ILE A 119 -9.06 2.57 1.80
C ILE A 119 -10.24 1.72 1.31
N ALA A 120 -10.10 0.39 1.39
CA ALA A 120 -11.08 -0.61 0.97
C ALA A 120 -11.65 -0.36 -0.43
N ARG A 121 -10.74 -0.26 -1.41
CA ARG A 121 -11.08 -0.07 -2.84
C ARG A 121 -11.94 1.17 -3.11
N GLY A 122 -11.76 2.23 -2.31
CA GLY A 122 -12.47 3.51 -2.47
C GLY A 122 -13.75 3.62 -1.65
N PHE A 123 -14.11 2.61 -0.87
CA PHE A 123 -15.29 2.65 0.00
C PHE A 123 -15.22 3.77 1.03
N PHE A 124 -14.09 3.89 1.73
CA PHE A 124 -13.86 4.97 2.71
C PHE A 124 -13.55 6.33 2.06
N GLY A 125 -13.46 6.39 0.73
CA GLY A 125 -13.43 7.65 -0.03
C GLY A 125 -14.82 8.25 -0.29
N GLY A 126 -15.90 7.65 0.24
CA GLY A 126 -17.28 8.11 0.09
C GLY A 126 -17.96 7.70 -1.22
N ARG A 127 -17.19 7.36 -2.26
CA ARG A 127 -17.70 7.00 -3.59
C ARG A 127 -18.53 5.71 -3.59
N GLY A 128 -18.09 4.70 -2.83
CA GLY A 128 -18.82 3.43 -2.72
C GLY A 128 -20.13 3.52 -1.93
N VAL A 129 -20.32 4.60 -1.16
CA VAL A 129 -21.51 4.80 -0.30
C VAL A 129 -22.55 5.70 -0.96
N THR A 130 -22.10 6.66 -1.76
CA THR A 130 -22.94 7.71 -2.36
C THR A 130 -23.34 7.42 -3.81
N GLN A 131 -22.57 6.63 -4.55
CA GLN A 131 -22.83 6.32 -5.95
C GLN A 131 -23.02 4.82 -6.14
N GLN A 132 -23.99 4.44 -6.98
CA GLN A 132 -24.02 3.06 -7.48
C GLN A 132 -22.69 2.78 -8.19
N VAL A 133 -22.05 1.68 -7.81
CA VAL A 133 -20.87 1.18 -8.51
C VAL A 133 -21.21 1.08 -9.99
N SER A 134 -20.45 1.78 -10.84
CA SER A 134 -20.75 1.85 -12.27
C SER A 134 -20.79 0.44 -12.88
N ALA A 135 -21.62 0.26 -13.91
CA ALA A 135 -21.77 -1.03 -14.58
C ALA A 135 -20.43 -1.56 -15.14
N GLU A 136 -19.50 -0.66 -15.44
CA GLU A 136 -18.18 -0.91 -16.02
C GLU A 136 -17.09 -1.10 -14.95
N SER A 137 -17.39 -0.90 -13.67
CA SER A 137 -16.41 -1.07 -12.59
C SER A 137 -16.21 -2.54 -12.24
N SER A 138 -14.95 -2.96 -12.13
CA SER A 138 -14.57 -4.29 -11.61
C SER A 138 -15.08 -4.56 -10.19
N LEU A 139 -15.55 -3.53 -9.46
CA LEU A 139 -16.13 -3.65 -8.13
C LEU A 139 -17.56 -4.22 -8.14
N LYS A 140 -18.26 -4.20 -9.28
CA LYS A 140 -19.66 -4.66 -9.37
C LYS A 140 -19.82 -6.15 -9.04
N GLY A 141 -18.83 -6.97 -9.41
CA GLY A 141 -18.82 -8.41 -9.11
C GLY A 141 -18.31 -8.75 -7.71
N HIS A 142 -17.84 -7.76 -6.94
CA HIS A 142 -17.23 -8.02 -5.65
C HIS A 142 -18.33 -8.17 -4.57
N PRO A 143 -18.35 -9.26 -3.78
CA PRO A 143 -19.44 -9.54 -2.83
C PRO A 143 -19.72 -8.39 -1.84
N ARG A 144 -18.66 -7.69 -1.43
CA ARG A 144 -18.73 -6.52 -0.54
C ARG A 144 -19.51 -5.31 -1.10
N PHE A 145 -19.69 -5.23 -2.42
CA PHE A 145 -20.45 -4.17 -3.10
C PHE A 145 -21.82 -4.64 -3.62
N SER A 146 -22.27 -5.85 -3.27
CA SER A 146 -23.64 -6.30 -3.55
C SER A 146 -24.65 -5.42 -2.81
N ALA A 147 -25.86 -5.25 -3.35
CA ALA A 147 -26.86 -4.36 -2.76
C ALA A 147 -27.18 -4.69 -1.29
N GLU A 148 -27.27 -5.97 -0.94
CA GLU A 148 -27.54 -6.42 0.43
C GLU A 148 -26.39 -6.07 1.39
N ASN A 149 -25.15 -6.33 0.98
CA ASN A 149 -23.98 -6.05 1.81
C ASN A 149 -23.74 -4.54 1.91
N LEU A 150 -23.97 -3.80 0.82
CA LEU A 150 -23.73 -2.37 0.77
C LEU A 150 -24.52 -1.65 1.87
N GLU A 151 -25.78 -2.00 2.10
CA GLU A 151 -26.59 -1.38 3.14
C GLU A 151 -26.02 -1.61 4.55
N LYS A 152 -25.54 -2.82 4.83
CA LYS A 152 -24.83 -3.14 6.09
C LYS A 152 -23.51 -2.36 6.20
N ASN A 153 -22.77 -2.27 5.11
CA ASN A 153 -21.47 -1.59 5.07
C ASN A 153 -21.61 -0.07 5.20
N LYS A 154 -22.70 0.53 4.71
CA LYS A 154 -22.97 1.97 4.88
C LYS A 154 -22.97 2.37 6.35
N GLN A 155 -23.50 1.52 7.24
CA GLN A 155 -23.50 1.79 8.68
C GLN A 155 -22.08 1.90 9.24
N LEU A 156 -21.13 1.12 8.72
CA LEU A 156 -19.71 1.24 9.08
C LEU A 156 -19.12 2.56 8.58
N TYR A 157 -19.46 2.97 7.36
CA TYR A 157 -19.01 4.25 6.81
C TYR A 157 -19.53 5.44 7.63
N LEU A 158 -20.81 5.44 8.02
CA LEU A 158 -21.39 6.55 8.80
C LEU A 158 -20.67 6.74 10.14
N LYS A 159 -20.38 5.65 10.85
CA LYS A 159 -19.58 5.69 12.09
C LYS A 159 -18.17 6.23 11.86
N MET A 160 -17.54 5.81 10.76
CA MET A 160 -16.24 6.32 10.33
C MET A 160 -16.29 7.82 10.04
N GLU A 161 -17.37 8.30 9.41
CA GLU A 161 -17.56 9.71 9.09
C GLU A 161 -17.74 10.57 10.33
N GLU A 162 -18.52 10.11 11.31
CA GLU A 162 -18.66 10.78 12.61
C GLU A 162 -17.32 10.90 13.35
N LEU A 163 -16.52 9.82 13.35
CA LEU A 163 -15.20 9.83 13.95
C LEU A 163 -14.24 10.76 13.20
N ALA A 164 -14.27 10.74 11.86
CA ALA A 164 -13.44 11.60 11.03
C ALA A 164 -13.77 13.10 11.25
N LYS A 165 -15.05 13.44 11.41
CA LYS A 165 -15.51 14.81 11.77
C LYS A 165 -14.92 15.26 13.10
N LYS A 166 -14.90 14.39 14.13
CA LYS A 166 -14.31 14.69 15.44
C LYS A 166 -12.81 15.02 15.34
N HIS A 167 -12.11 14.36 14.42
CA HIS A 167 -10.67 14.52 14.19
C HIS A 167 -10.32 15.50 13.05
N GLN A 168 -11.32 16.20 12.49
CA GLN A 168 -11.15 17.18 11.40
C GLN A 168 -10.40 16.60 10.19
N CYS A 169 -10.64 15.34 9.87
CA CYS A 169 -10.05 14.65 8.72
C CYS A 169 -11.13 13.98 7.86
N SER A 170 -10.76 13.51 6.67
CA SER A 170 -11.65 12.71 5.83
C SER A 170 -11.67 11.25 6.28
N PRO A 171 -12.75 10.48 6.01
CA PRO A 171 -12.79 9.05 6.33
C PRO A 171 -11.67 8.26 5.64
N ALA A 172 -11.22 8.70 4.46
CA ALA A 172 -10.07 8.12 3.77
C ALA A 172 -8.75 8.36 4.51
N GLN A 173 -8.53 9.59 5.01
CA GLN A 173 -7.37 9.91 5.84
C GLN A 173 -7.39 9.10 7.14
N LEU A 174 -8.55 8.97 7.77
CA LEU A 174 -8.71 8.17 8.98
C LEU A 174 -8.41 6.69 8.73
N ALA A 175 -8.92 6.12 7.65
CA ALA A 175 -8.64 4.73 7.26
C ALA A 175 -7.15 4.50 6.98
N LEU A 176 -6.50 5.42 6.27
CA LEU A 176 -5.07 5.33 5.99
C LEU A 176 -4.24 5.48 7.28
N SER A 177 -4.62 6.42 8.15
CA SER A 177 -3.98 6.61 9.45
C SER A 177 -4.08 5.36 10.31
N TRP A 178 -5.21 4.64 10.25
CA TRP A 178 -5.38 3.40 10.99
C TRP A 178 -4.42 2.30 10.51
N VAL A 179 -4.21 2.17 9.20
CA VAL A 179 -3.26 1.20 8.63
C VAL A 179 -1.83 1.56 9.01
N LEU A 180 -1.46 2.84 8.91
CA LEU A 180 -0.14 3.34 9.32
C LEU A 180 0.11 3.13 10.82
N HIS A 181 -0.94 3.18 11.65
CA HIS A 181 -0.84 2.96 13.08
C HIS A 181 -0.61 1.49 13.48
N GLN A 182 -0.72 0.54 12.54
CA GLN A 182 -0.50 -0.87 12.86
C GLN A 182 0.94 -1.18 13.25
N GLY A 183 1.92 -0.42 12.75
CA GLY A 183 3.33 -0.53 13.12
C GLY A 183 4.27 0.14 12.11
N ASP A 184 5.51 0.37 12.52
CA ASP A 184 6.55 0.97 11.67
C ASP A 184 6.99 0.04 10.52
N ASP A 185 6.63 -1.25 10.61
CA ASP A 185 6.83 -2.29 9.61
C ASP A 185 5.82 -2.21 8.45
N VAL A 186 4.89 -1.24 8.47
CA VAL A 186 3.76 -1.15 7.55
C VAL A 186 3.90 0.04 6.59
N VAL A 187 3.97 -0.24 5.29
CA VAL A 187 4.07 0.77 4.22
C VAL A 187 2.91 0.61 3.23
N PRO A 188 1.76 1.28 3.45
CA PRO A 188 0.60 1.15 2.57
C PRO A 188 0.82 1.79 1.21
N ILE A 189 0.23 1.21 0.16
CA ILE A 189 0.23 1.77 -1.20
C ILE A 189 -1.19 2.25 -1.53
N PRO A 190 -1.54 3.50 -1.21
CA PRO A 190 -2.81 4.07 -1.63
C PRO A 190 -2.77 4.34 -3.14
N VAL A 191 -3.64 3.67 -3.90
CA VAL A 191 -3.84 4.01 -5.31
C VAL A 191 -4.71 5.25 -5.40
N CYS A 192 -4.18 6.31 -6.02
CA CYS A 192 -4.92 7.53 -6.30
C CYS A 192 -5.30 7.53 -7.79
N ALA A 193 -6.60 7.43 -8.09
CA ALA A 193 -7.10 7.73 -9.43
C ALA A 193 -7.52 9.20 -9.44
N MET A 194 -6.70 10.05 -10.07
CA MET A 194 -7.06 11.45 -10.30
C MET A 194 -8.24 11.46 -11.29
N VAL A 195 -9.39 11.96 -10.85
CA VAL A 195 -10.52 12.20 -11.74
C VAL A 195 -10.46 13.67 -12.11
N LEU A 196 -10.03 13.93 -13.34
CA LEU A 196 -10.18 15.21 -14.02
C LEU A 196 -11.65 15.44 -14.37
#